data_AF-A0A5B8SUV1-F1
#
_entry.id   AF-A0A5B8SUV1-F1
#
_cell.length_a   1.000
_cell.length_b   1.000
_cell.length_c   1.000
_cell.angle_alpha   90.00
_cell.angle_beta   90.00
_cell.angle_gamma   90.00
#
_symmetry.space_group_name_H-M   'P 1'
#
loop_
_entity.id
_entity.type
_entity.pdbx_description
1 polymer ?
#
loop_
_entity_poly.entity_id
_entity_poly.type
_entity_poly.pdbx_seq_one_letter_code
_entity_poly.pdbx_strand_id
1 'polypeptide(L)'
;MTKHVGYVPEMKRNWWLKNRYFMAYMAREATVLPLVFFIGCLLAGLYCLLQGQESWLTWLEFMQNPLTIAVNLLAFVASLFHAWTFFQLFPRVMPLRVGGRAIPAKWIILGQWCGVLLVMVLFAWIFGRGV
;
A
#
# COMPACT_ATOMS: atom_id res chain seq x y z
N MET A 1 11.73 -10.09 -53.73
CA MET A 1 11.91 -9.20 -52.55
C MET A 1 12.16 -10.08 -51.33
N THR A 2 13.38 -10.08 -50.80
CA THR A 2 13.68 -10.70 -49.50
C THR A 2 13.15 -9.80 -48.39
N LYS A 3 12.21 -10.31 -47.59
CA LYS A 3 11.62 -9.57 -46.48
C LYS A 3 12.67 -9.41 -45.38
N HIS A 4 13.21 -8.20 -45.20
CA HIS A 4 14.07 -7.91 -44.06
C HIS A 4 13.25 -8.03 -42.78
N VAL A 5 13.51 -9.07 -41.98
CA VAL A 5 12.97 -9.18 -40.64
C VAL A 5 13.89 -8.37 -39.74
N GLY A 6 13.36 -7.27 -39.17
CA GLY A 6 14.11 -6.44 -38.24
C GLY A 6 14.52 -7.23 -36.98
N TYR A 7 15.66 -6.87 -36.39
CA TYR A 7 16.11 -7.48 -35.14
C TYR A 7 15.12 -7.19 -33.99
N VAL A 8 14.69 -8.24 -33.29
CA VAL A 8 13.84 -8.13 -32.11
C VAL A 8 14.69 -8.47 -30.87
N PRO A 9 14.98 -7.50 -29.99
CA PRO A 9 15.75 -7.76 -28.78
C PRO A 9 14.98 -8.63 -27.79
N GLU A 10 15.67 -9.54 -27.12
CA GLU A 10 15.09 -10.39 -26.07
C GLU A 10 14.91 -9.61 -24.74
N MET A 11 13.71 -9.66 -24.16
CA MET A 11 13.44 -9.09 -22.84
C MET A 11 13.60 -10.15 -21.74
N LYS A 12 14.76 -10.14 -21.07
CA LYS A 12 15.05 -11.05 -19.94
C LYS A 12 14.16 -10.77 -18.73
N ARG A 13 13.84 -11.79 -17.92
CA ARG A 13 13.02 -11.67 -16.68
C ARG A 13 13.57 -10.66 -15.66
N ASN A 14 14.88 -10.48 -15.62
CA ASN A 14 15.57 -9.54 -14.74
C ASN A 14 15.72 -8.13 -15.35
N TRP A 15 14.94 -7.78 -16.38
CA TRP A 15 14.99 -6.47 -17.03
C TRP A 15 14.88 -5.31 -16.02
N TRP A 16 14.09 -5.49 -14.97
CA TRP A 16 13.83 -4.48 -13.96
C TRP A 16 15.03 -4.20 -13.04
N LEU A 17 15.98 -5.14 -12.95
CA LEU A 17 17.23 -4.94 -12.20
C LEU A 17 18.22 -4.03 -12.92
N LYS A 18 17.95 -3.66 -14.17
CA LYS A 18 18.89 -2.85 -14.98
C LYS A 18 18.82 -1.36 -14.69
N ASN A 19 17.75 -0.88 -14.05
CA ASN A 19 17.53 0.55 -13.82
C ASN A 19 16.86 0.80 -12.46
N ARG A 20 17.37 1.77 -11.70
CA ARG A 20 16.79 2.20 -10.41
C ARG A 20 15.29 2.54 -10.51
N TYR A 21 14.83 3.11 -11.62
CA TYR A 21 13.42 3.46 -11.81
C TYR A 21 12.55 2.21 -11.95
N PHE A 22 13.05 1.16 -12.60
CA PHE A 22 12.34 -0.10 -12.72
C PHE A 22 12.37 -0.89 -11.40
N MET A 23 13.48 -0.83 -10.65
CA MET A 23 13.50 -1.37 -9.29
C MET A 23 12.50 -0.66 -8.38
N ALA A 24 12.44 0.67 -8.39
CA ALA A 24 11.48 1.43 -7.60
C ALA A 24 10.02 1.13 -8.01
N TYR A 25 9.77 0.97 -9.31
CA TYR A 25 8.48 0.50 -9.82
C TYR A 25 8.13 -0.89 -9.27
N MET A 26 9.03 -1.87 -9.37
CA MET A 26 8.79 -3.21 -8.87
C MET A 26 8.61 -3.23 -7.34
N ALA A 27 9.38 -2.41 -6.60
CA ALA A 27 9.22 -2.25 -5.16
C ALA A 27 7.84 -1.68 -4.79
N ARG A 28 7.33 -0.72 -5.58
CA ARG A 28 5.97 -0.19 -5.41
C ARG A 28 4.92 -1.28 -5.61
N GLU A 29 5.00 -2.05 -6.69
CA GLU A 29 4.06 -3.15 -6.93
C GLU A 29 4.16 -4.24 -5.85
N ALA A 30 5.37 -4.52 -5.36
CA ALA A 30 5.62 -5.52 -4.33
C ALA A 30 5.02 -5.16 -2.96
N THR A 31 4.60 -3.91 -2.72
CA THR A 31 3.87 -3.53 -1.50
C THR A 31 2.62 -4.37 -1.26
N VAL A 32 2.04 -4.96 -2.32
CA VAL A 32 0.89 -5.87 -2.22
C VAL A 32 1.17 -7.09 -1.34
N LEU A 33 2.41 -7.59 -1.28
CA LEU A 33 2.73 -8.82 -0.56
C LEU A 33 2.49 -8.71 0.95
N PRO A 34 3.10 -7.76 1.69
CA PRO A 34 2.81 -7.60 3.11
C PRO A 34 1.38 -7.08 3.36
N LEU A 35 0.78 -6.33 2.43
CA LEU A 35 -0.59 -5.85 2.57
C LEU A 35 -1.62 -6.98 2.48
N VAL A 36 -1.46 -7.94 1.58
CA VAL A 36 -2.34 -9.12 1.48
C VAL A 36 -2.20 -10.00 2.72
N PHE A 37 -0.98 -10.17 3.25
CA PHE A 37 -0.78 -10.85 4.53
C PHE A 37 -1.57 -10.16 5.65
N PHE A 38 -1.42 -8.84 5.79
CA PHE A 38 -2.14 -8.06 6.80
C PHE A 38 -3.67 -8.19 6.67
N ILE A 39 -4.21 -8.12 5.45
CA ILE A 39 -5.64 -8.34 5.18
C ILE A 39 -6.04 -9.78 5.59
N GLY A 40 -5.23 -10.78 5.27
CA GLY A 40 -5.44 -12.15 5.70
C GLY A 40 -5.50 -12.29 7.22
N CYS A 41 -4.61 -11.62 7.95
CA CYS A 41 -4.65 -11.58 9.42
C CYS A 41 -5.94 -10.96 9.95
N LEU A 42 -6.42 -9.87 9.33
CA LEU A 42 -7.68 -9.23 9.73
C LEU A 42 -8.90 -10.11 9.44
N LEU A 43 -8.94 -10.77 8.29
CA LEU A 43 -10.03 -11.68 7.93
C LEU A 43 -10.06 -12.91 8.85
N ALA A 44 -8.88 -13.47 9.17
CA ALA A 44 -8.76 -14.54 10.15
C ALA A 44 -9.21 -14.08 11.54
N GLY A 45 -8.83 -12.87 11.95
CA GLY A 45 -9.27 -12.28 13.23
C GLY A 45 -10.77 -12.11 13.31
N LEU A 46 -11.40 -11.61 12.24
CA LEU A 46 -12.85 -11.51 12.13
C LEU A 46 -13.52 -12.88 12.23
N TYR A 47 -12.99 -13.88 11.53
CA TYR A 47 -13.51 -15.26 11.61
C TYR A 47 -13.38 -15.83 13.02
N CYS A 48 -12.20 -15.74 13.64
CA CYS A 48 -11.96 -16.20 15.01
C CYS A 48 -12.86 -15.50 16.03
N LEU A 49 -13.12 -14.20 15.85
CA LEU A 49 -14.03 -13.43 16.70
C LEU A 49 -15.47 -14.00 16.65
N LEU A 50 -15.93 -14.46 15.49
CA LEU A 50 -17.25 -15.09 15.33
C LEU A 50 -17.33 -16.49 15.98
N GLN A 51 -16.22 -17.20 16.11
CA GLN A 51 -16.16 -18.54 16.72
C GLN A 51 -16.15 -18.50 18.25
N GLY A 52 -15.91 -17.34 18.86
CA GLY A 52 -15.93 -17.15 20.31
C GLY A 52 -14.53 -17.00 20.93
N GLN A 53 -14.52 -16.94 22.26
CA GLN A 53 -13.36 -16.48 23.04
C GLN A 53 -12.10 -17.31 22.80
N GLU A 54 -12.20 -18.64 22.76
CA GLU A 54 -11.03 -19.51 22.59
C GLU A 54 -10.33 -19.25 21.25
N SER A 55 -11.09 -19.23 20.16
CA SER A 55 -10.55 -18.93 18.82
C SER A 55 -9.94 -17.53 18.74
N TRP A 56 -10.57 -16.55 19.38
CA TRP A 56 -10.04 -15.19 19.47
C TRP A 56 -8.68 -15.14 20.19
N LEU A 57 -8.53 -15.85 21.30
CA LEU A 57 -7.26 -15.91 22.03
C LEU A 57 -6.16 -16.58 21.21
N THR A 58 -6.47 -17.63 20.46
CA THR A 58 -5.50 -18.25 19.53
C THR A 58 -5.05 -17.27 18.45
N TRP A 59 -5.96 -16.49 17.86
CA TRP A 59 -5.58 -15.44 16.92
C TRP A 59 -4.72 -14.35 17.58
N LEU A 60 -5.05 -13.97 18.82
CA LEU A 60 -4.29 -12.98 19.57
C LEU A 60 -2.84 -13.46 19.82
N GLU A 61 -2.65 -14.71 20.22
CA GLU A 61 -1.33 -15.33 20.37
C GLU A 61 -0.53 -15.31 19.05
N PHE A 62 -1.18 -15.63 17.92
CA PHE A 62 -0.55 -15.53 16.60
C PHE A 62 -0.12 -14.10 16.26
N MET A 63 -0.94 -13.10 16.60
CA MET A 63 -0.65 -11.68 16.36
C MET A 63 0.45 -11.13 17.27
N GLN A 64 0.61 -11.71 18.46
CA GLN A 64 1.69 -11.37 19.41
C GLN A 64 3.03 -12.02 19.06
N ASN A 65 3.06 -12.99 18.12
CA ASN A 65 4.30 -13.59 17.67
C ASN A 65 5.25 -12.51 17.08
N PRO A 66 6.52 -12.43 17.51
CA PRO A 66 7.47 -11.43 17.02
C PRO A 66 7.62 -11.39 15.49
N LEU A 67 7.52 -12.53 14.81
CA LEU A 67 7.58 -12.59 13.35
C LEU A 67 6.33 -11.94 12.72
N THR A 68 5.15 -12.24 13.24
CA THR A 68 3.89 -11.61 12.80
C THR A 68 3.93 -10.11 13.00
N ILE A 69 4.44 -9.64 14.15
CA ILE A 69 4.64 -8.21 14.43
C ILE A 69 5.60 -7.59 13.40
N ALA A 70 6.73 -8.24 13.11
CA ALA A 70 7.70 -7.75 12.13
C ALA A 70 7.10 -7.64 10.72
N VAL A 71 6.32 -8.64 10.28
CA VAL A 71 5.65 -8.60 8.97
C VAL A 71 4.55 -7.53 8.94
N ASN A 72 3.80 -7.33 10.03
CA ASN A 72 2.82 -6.25 10.13
C ASN A 72 3.46 -4.86 10.16
N LEU A 73 4.64 -4.71 10.78
CA LEU A 73 5.41 -3.48 10.72
C LEU A 73 5.92 -3.21 9.29
N LEU A 74 6.36 -4.26 8.58
CA LEU A 74 6.67 -4.17 7.16
C LEU A 74 5.44 -3.78 6.34
N ALA A 75 4.26 -4.33 6.64
CA ALA A 75 3.00 -3.94 6.01
C ALA A 75 2.65 -2.47 6.26
N PHE A 76 2.90 -1.97 7.48
CA PHE A 76 2.73 -0.56 7.81
C PHE A 76 3.65 0.34 6.97
N VAL A 77 4.96 0.05 6.94
CA VAL A 77 5.91 0.81 6.11
C VAL A 77 5.56 0.72 4.62
N ALA A 78 5.19 -0.48 4.14
CA ALA A 78 4.77 -0.69 2.76
C ALA A 78 3.51 0.11 2.42
N SER A 79 2.55 0.22 3.34
CA SER A 79 1.34 1.04 3.16
C SER A 79 1.64 2.53 3.04
N LEU A 80 2.59 3.05 3.83
CA LEU A 80 3.03 4.44 3.75
C LEU A 80 3.74 4.73 2.42
N PHE A 81 4.61 3.81 1.99
CA PHE A 81 5.28 3.91 0.69
C PHE A 81 4.28 3.81 -0.47
N HIS A 82 3.31 2.89 -0.38
CA HIS A 82 2.22 2.76 -1.33
C HIS A 82 1.42 4.06 -1.42
N ALA A 83 0.96 4.60 -0.29
CA ALA A 83 0.22 5.86 -0.24
C ALA A 83 1.01 7.02 -0.85
N TRP A 84 2.30 7.16 -0.50
CA TRP A 84 3.16 8.20 -1.06
C TRP A 84 3.24 8.14 -2.59
N THR A 85 3.51 6.97 -3.16
CA THR A 85 3.61 6.81 -4.61
C THR A 85 2.26 6.95 -5.31
N PHE A 86 1.17 6.46 -4.70
CA PHE A 86 -0.19 6.60 -5.21
C PHE A 86 -0.61 8.06 -5.26
N PHE A 87 -0.38 8.83 -4.20
CA PHE A 87 -0.73 10.25 -4.14
C PHE A 87 0.02 11.08 -5.20
N GLN A 88 1.29 10.76 -5.47
CA GLN A 88 2.06 11.42 -6.54
C GLN A 88 1.52 11.09 -7.95
N LEU A 89 0.99 9.88 -8.15
CA LEU A 89 0.43 9.44 -9.41
C LEU A 89 -0.98 9.98 -9.65
N PHE A 90 -1.76 10.13 -8.58
CA PHE A 90 -3.19 10.43 -8.62
C PHE A 90 -3.55 11.69 -9.44
N PRO A 91 -2.89 12.86 -9.28
CA PRO A 91 -3.18 14.05 -10.08
C PRO A 91 -2.98 13.88 -11.59
N ARG A 92 -2.16 12.90 -12.00
CA ARG A 92 -1.88 12.63 -13.43
C ARG A 92 -2.98 11.77 -14.05
N VAL A 93 -3.52 10.83 -13.28
CA VAL A 93 -4.56 9.90 -13.74
C VAL A 93 -5.94 10.53 -13.62
N MET A 94 -6.15 11.36 -12.59
CA MET A 94 -7.41 12.04 -12.34
C MET A 94 -7.19 13.55 -12.10
N PRO A 95 -7.01 14.34 -13.17
CA PRO A 95 -6.83 15.79 -13.05
C PRO A 95 -8.13 16.46 -12.59
N LEU A 96 -8.05 17.25 -11.52
CA LEU A 96 -9.20 17.97 -10.96
C LEU A 96 -9.25 19.42 -11.44
N ARG A 97 -10.46 19.92 -11.73
CA ARG A 97 -10.74 21.30 -12.12
C ARG A 97 -11.85 21.89 -11.27
N VAL A 98 -11.68 23.13 -10.83
CA VAL A 98 -12.71 23.90 -10.09
C VAL A 98 -12.86 25.26 -10.76
N GLY A 99 -14.09 25.65 -11.09
CA GLY A 99 -14.36 26.89 -11.82
C GLY A 99 -13.63 26.98 -13.17
N GLY A 100 -13.48 25.84 -13.87
CA GLY A 100 -12.75 25.76 -15.15
C GLY A 100 -11.22 25.77 -15.04
N ARG A 101 -10.65 26.01 -13.85
CA ARG A 101 -9.19 26.05 -13.63
C ARG A 101 -8.69 24.73 -13.07
N ALA A 102 -7.55 24.25 -13.57
CA ALA A 102 -6.91 23.05 -13.04
C ALA A 102 -6.35 23.31 -11.65
N ILE A 103 -6.62 22.39 -10.72
CA ILE A 103 -6.01 22.43 -9.39
C ILE A 103 -4.56 21.98 -9.52
N PRO A 104 -3.58 22.76 -9.04
CA PRO A 104 -2.18 22.34 -9.00
C PRO A 104 -2.01 21.02 -8.23
N ALA A 105 -1.25 20.07 -8.80
CA ALA A 105 -1.05 18.73 -8.22
C ALA A 105 -0.64 18.73 -6.74
N LYS A 106 0.17 19.72 -6.33
CA LYS A 106 0.60 19.88 -4.93
C LYS A 106 -0.56 19.99 -3.94
N TRP A 107 -1.67 20.63 -4.32
CA TRP A 107 -2.84 20.78 -3.45
C TRP A 107 -3.64 19.49 -3.33
N ILE A 108 -3.72 18.72 -4.41
CA ILE A 108 -4.36 17.40 -4.41
C ILE A 108 -3.58 16.44 -3.50
N ILE A 109 -2.25 16.40 -3.67
CA ILE A 109 -1.36 15.57 -2.84
C ILE A 109 -1.44 15.98 -1.37
N LEU A 110 -1.38 17.29 -1.09
CA LEU A 110 -1.49 17.81 0.27
C LEU A 110 -2.84 17.42 0.90
N GLY A 111 -3.94 17.57 0.15
CA GLY A 111 -5.28 17.19 0.62
C GLY A 111 -5.37 15.71 1.01
N GLN A 112 -4.74 14.82 0.24
CA GLN A 112 -4.69 13.38 0.56
C GLN A 112 -3.92 13.12 1.86
N TRP A 113 -2.75 13.74 2.06
CA TRP A 113 -2.01 13.63 3.31
C TRP A 113 -2.73 14.25 4.50
N CYS A 114 -3.42 15.37 4.32
CA CYS A 114 -4.29 15.95 5.34
C CYS A 114 -5.41 14.98 5.72
N GLY A 115 -6.00 14.28 4.74
CA GLY A 115 -6.99 13.22 4.99
C GLY A 115 -6.43 12.07 5.82
N VAL A 116 -5.23 11.59 5.49
CA VAL A 116 -4.54 10.55 6.29
C VAL A 116 -4.30 11.03 7.73
N LEU A 117 -3.74 12.23 7.91
CA LEU A 117 -3.49 12.80 9.23
C LEU A 117 -4.77 12.98 10.04
N LEU A 118 -5.86 13.45 9.40
CA LEU A 118 -7.16 13.58 10.05
C LEU A 118 -7.65 12.23 10.57
N VAL A 119 -7.58 11.16 9.75
CA VAL A 119 -7.99 9.82 10.18
C VAL A 119 -7.10 9.32 11.33
N MET A 120 -5.78 9.54 11.27
CA MET A 120 -4.87 9.15 12.36
C MET A 120 -5.17 9.90 13.67
N VAL A 121 -5.43 11.21 13.61
CA VAL A 121 -5.79 12.02 14.77
C VAL A 121 -7.13 11.58 15.35
N LEU A 122 -8.14 11.36 14.50
CA LEU A 122 -9.45 10.87 14.94
C LEU A 122 -9.33 9.49 15.59
N PHE A 123 -8.56 8.58 15.01
CA PHE A 123 -8.30 7.27 15.59
C PHE A 123 -7.64 7.39 16.98
N ALA A 124 -6.57 8.18 17.08
CA ALA A 124 -5.89 8.43 18.36
C ALA A 124 -6.82 9.12 19.38
N TRP A 125 -7.72 9.99 18.94
CA TRP A 125 -8.69 10.65 19.81
C TRP A 125 -9.77 9.69 20.34
N ILE A 126 -10.31 8.81 19.49
CA ILE A 126 -11.32 7.81 19.88
C ILE A 126 -10.72 6.79 20.84
N PHE A 127 -9.57 6.21 20.48
CA PHE A 127 -8.99 5.07 21.20
C PHE A 127 -7.97 5.46 22.27
N GLY A 128 -7.37 6.66 22.19
CA GLY A 128 -6.42 7.16 23.19
C GLY A 128 -7.09 7.76 24.43
N ARG A 129 -8.42 7.88 24.44
CA ARG A 129 -9.21 8.29 25.62
C ARG A 129 -9.69 7.13 26.49
N GLY A 130 -9.35 5.89 26.13
CA GLY A 130 -9.87 4.68 26.77
C GLY A 130 -8.81 3.59 26.98
N VAL A 131 -7.88 3.85 27.91
CA VAL A 131 -7.33 2.91 28.91
C VAL A 131 -7.09 3.71 30.17
#